data_AF-A0A817PPN6-F1
#
_entry.id   AF-A0A817PPN6-F1
#
_cell.length_a   1.000
_cell.length_b   1.000
_cell.length_c   1.000
_cell.angle_alpha   90.00
_cell.angle_beta   90.00
_cell.angle_gamma   90.00
#
_symmetry.space_group_name_H-M   'P 1'
#
loop_
_entity.id
_entity.type
_entity.pdbx_description
1 polymer ?
#
loop_
_entity_poly.entity_id
_entity_poly.type
_entity_poly.pdbx_seq_one_letter_code
_entity_poly.pdbx_strand_id
1 'polypeptide(L)'
;FIENGSVENLARGGRPSTIFSEEKLEEIKKMIINNPSLSIRQGTAEAGISKSRYQVVKKQLYSKPYRPTLILGRNEDDFDRLSEFCEI
;
A
#
# COMPACT_ATOMS: atom_id res chain seq x y z
N PHE A 1 -28.97 8.32 -15.02
CA PHE A 1 -29.66 8.07 -13.74
C PHE A 1 -30.77 7.08 -14.06
N ILE A 2 -30.64 5.80 -13.66
CA ILE A 2 -31.69 4.81 -13.86
C ILE A 2 -32.49 4.80 -12.55
N GLU A 3 -33.67 5.37 -12.60
CA GLU A 3 -34.50 5.74 -11.46
C GLU A 3 -35.29 4.52 -10.96
N ASN A 4 -34.61 3.55 -10.36
CA ASN A 4 -35.25 2.30 -9.88
C ASN A 4 -36.02 2.46 -8.56
N GLY A 5 -36.38 3.67 -8.14
CA GLY A 5 -37.16 3.93 -6.91
C GLY A 5 -36.51 3.47 -5.59
N SER A 6 -35.33 2.88 -5.64
CA SER A 6 -34.59 2.36 -4.48
C SER A 6 -33.52 3.34 -4.05
N VAL A 7 -33.54 3.69 -2.76
CA VAL A 7 -32.54 4.56 -2.10
C VAL A 7 -31.27 3.76 -1.74
N GLU A 8 -31.24 2.45 -1.98
CA GLU A 8 -30.08 1.60 -1.65
C GLU A 8 -28.81 2.01 -2.39
N ASN A 9 -28.95 2.52 -3.62
CA ASN A 9 -27.83 2.98 -4.45
C ASN A 9 -27.50 4.46 -4.26
N LEU A 10 -28.22 5.20 -3.39
CA LEU A 10 -27.89 6.58 -3.11
C LEU A 10 -26.63 6.64 -2.23
N ALA A 11 -25.65 7.43 -2.68
CA ALA A 11 -24.54 7.82 -1.82
C ALA A 11 -25.11 8.53 -0.59
N ARG A 12 -24.89 7.94 0.60
CA ARG A 12 -25.34 8.55 1.85
C ARG A 12 -24.63 9.89 2.04
N GLY A 13 -25.40 10.94 2.30
CA GLY A 13 -24.86 12.26 2.61
C GLY A 13 -23.98 12.20 3.84
N GLY A 14 -22.68 12.40 3.67
CA GLY A 14 -21.68 12.34 4.73
C GLY A 14 -20.42 13.10 4.33
N ARG A 15 -19.55 13.38 5.31
CA ARG A 15 -18.26 14.01 5.02
C ARG A 15 -17.46 13.07 4.11
N PRO A 16 -16.91 13.56 2.97
CA PRO A 16 -16.07 12.73 2.13
C PRO A 16 -14.91 12.18 2.95
N SER A 17 -14.74 10.86 2.90
CA SER A 17 -13.72 10.10 3.66
C SER A 17 -12.30 10.56 3.29
N THR A 18 -12.12 11.04 2.07
CA THR A 18 -10.83 11.40 1.48
C THR A 18 -10.74 12.89 1.19
N ILE A 19 -10.18 13.63 2.14
CA ILE A 19 -9.65 15.00 1.91
C ILE A 19 -8.20 14.89 1.40
N PHE A 20 -7.94 13.97 0.49
CA PHE A 20 -6.64 13.89 -0.17
C PHE A 20 -6.86 14.19 -1.64
N SER A 21 -6.07 15.12 -2.19
CA SER A 21 -5.92 15.21 -3.63
C SER A 21 -5.36 13.89 -4.13
N GLU A 22 -5.76 13.50 -5.33
CA GLU A 22 -5.29 12.29 -5.98
C GLU A 22 -3.75 12.25 -6.08
N GLU A 23 -3.15 13.42 -6.33
CA GLU A 23 -1.70 13.65 -6.33
C GLU A 23 -1.02 13.20 -5.02
N LYS A 24 -1.62 13.52 -3.87
CA LYS A 24 -1.03 13.17 -2.56
C LYS A 24 -1.12 11.67 -2.30
N LEU A 25 -2.17 11.01 -2.80
CA LEU A 25 -2.29 9.56 -2.71
C LEU A 25 -1.23 8.87 -3.57
N GLU A 26 -0.95 9.38 -4.77
CA GLU A 26 0.12 8.87 -5.63
C GLU A 26 1.50 9.05 -5.03
N GLU A 27 1.77 10.21 -4.42
CA GLU A 27 3.04 10.49 -3.72
C GLU A 27 3.29 9.45 -2.63
N ILE A 28 2.31 9.24 -1.74
CA ILE A 28 2.39 8.25 -0.65
C ILE A 28 2.54 6.83 -1.22
N LYS A 29 1.84 6.51 -2.31
CA LYS A 29 1.96 5.21 -2.97
C LYS A 29 3.38 4.98 -3.50
N LYS A 30 3.98 5.97 -4.15
CA LYS A 30 5.37 5.91 -4.65
C LYS A 30 6.36 5.73 -3.50
N MET A 31 6.19 6.45 -2.39
CA MET A 31 7.02 6.29 -1.19
C MET A 31 6.99 4.85 -0.65
N ILE A 32 5.80 4.25 -0.54
CA ILE A 32 5.64 2.87 -0.03
C ILE A 32 6.25 1.84 -1.00
N ILE A 33 6.11 2.04 -2.31
CA ILE A 33 6.68 1.14 -3.32
C ILE A 33 8.21 1.19 -3.28
N ASN A 34 8.79 2.40 -3.20
CA ASN A 34 10.24 2.58 -3.20
C ASN A 34 10.89 2.09 -1.90
N ASN A 35 10.20 2.18 -0.77
CA ASN A 35 10.71 1.71 0.51
C ASN A 35 9.62 1.03 1.35
N PRO A 36 9.33 -0.27 1.12
CA PRO A 36 8.29 -1.00 1.83
C PRO A 36 8.52 -1.13 3.35
N SER A 37 9.78 -0.97 3.78
CA SER A 37 10.22 -1.07 5.17
C SER A 37 9.97 0.21 5.98
N LEU A 38 9.44 1.27 5.34
CA LEU A 38 9.14 2.53 6.01
C LEU A 38 8.20 2.34 7.21
N SER A 39 8.67 2.79 8.37
CA SER A 39 7.85 2.84 9.57
C SER A 39 6.72 3.87 9.39
N ILE A 40 5.61 3.68 10.10
CA ILE A 40 4.50 4.65 10.09
C ILE A 40 4.98 6.04 10.52
N ARG A 41 5.91 6.12 11.47
CA ARG A 41 6.46 7.39 11.97
C ARG A 41 7.25 8.13 10.90
N GLN A 42 8.14 7.44 10.19
CA GLN A 42 8.91 8.04 9.09
C GLN A 42 7.99 8.44 7.94
N GLY A 43 7.09 7.56 7.51
CA GLY A 43 6.14 7.87 6.44
C GLY A 43 5.22 9.05 6.76
N THR A 44 4.81 9.23 8.02
CA THR A 44 4.04 10.43 8.42
C THR A 44 4.85 11.72 8.36
N ALA A 45 6.14 11.65 8.69
CA ALA A 45 7.04 12.80 8.65
C ALA A 45 7.34 13.21 7.21
N GLU A 46 7.63 12.24 6.33
CA GLU A 46 7.90 12.46 4.91
C GLU A 46 6.65 12.96 4.16
N ALA A 47 5.48 12.38 4.42
CA ALA A 47 4.23 12.79 3.76
C ALA A 47 3.60 14.06 4.37
N GLY A 48 4.09 14.52 5.53
CA GLY A 48 3.57 15.69 6.24
C GLY A 48 2.13 15.54 6.75
N ILE A 49 1.75 14.34 7.19
CA ILE A 49 0.37 14.02 7.60
C ILE A 49 0.30 13.32 8.96
N SER A 50 -0.85 13.44 9.60
CA SER A 50 -1.08 12.78 10.89
C SER A 50 -1.08 11.26 10.76
N LYS A 51 -0.66 10.58 11.84
CA LYS A 51 -0.63 9.12 11.95
C LYS A 51 -1.97 8.45 11.60
N SER A 52 -3.07 8.99 12.12
CA SER A 52 -4.42 8.47 11.86
C SER A 52 -4.77 8.53 10.38
N ARG A 53 -4.44 9.63 9.70
CA ARG A 53 -4.69 9.79 8.27
C ARG A 53 -3.79 8.88 7.42
N TYR A 54 -2.50 8.80 7.76
CA TYR A 54 -1.57 7.91 7.08
C TYR A 54 -2.03 6.45 7.14
N GLN A 55 -2.58 6.01 8.28
CA GLN A 55 -3.15 4.66 8.41
C GLN A 55 -4.40 4.44 7.55
N VAL A 56 -5.28 5.44 7.40
CA VAL A 56 -6.44 5.36 6.51
C VAL A 56 -5.99 5.23 5.05
N VAL A 57 -5.05 6.07 4.61
CA VAL A 57 -4.49 6.01 3.25
C VAL A 57 -3.81 4.67 2.99
N LYS A 58 -3.00 4.19 3.94
CA LYS A 58 -2.32 2.89 3.82
C LYS A 58 -3.31 1.74 3.62
N LYS A 59 -4.46 1.77 4.32
CA LYS A 59 -5.56 0.80 4.15
C LYS A 59 -6.24 0.93 2.78
N GLN A 60 -6.49 2.15 2.32
CA GLN A 60 -7.07 2.40 0.99
C GLN A 60 -6.17 1.93 -0.15
N LEU A 61 -4.85 2.07 0.00
CA LEU A 61 -3.85 1.60 -0.96
C LEU A 61 -3.63 0.08 -0.92
N TYR A 62 -4.40 -0.67 -0.12
CA TYR A 62 -4.26 -2.13 0.08
C TYR A 62 -2.85 -2.61 0.43
N SER A 63 -2.01 -1.71 0.96
CA SER A 63 -0.62 -2.00 1.30
C SER A 63 -0.56 -2.72 2.65
N LYS A 64 -0.68 -4.05 2.60
CA LYS A 64 -0.44 -4.90 3.76
C LYS A 64 1.02 -4.74 4.18
N PRO A 65 1.33 -4.66 5.49
CA PRO A 65 2.71 -4.70 5.94
C PRO A 65 3.31 -6.03 5.49
N TYR A 66 4.20 -5.99 4.51
CA TYR A 66 4.96 -7.14 4.06
C TYR A 66 6.05 -7.39 5.10
N ARG A 67 6.02 -8.56 5.74
CA ARG A 67 7.12 -8.99 6.61
C ARG A 67 8.04 -9.84 5.73
N PRO A 68 9.20 -9.32 5.31
CA PRO A 68 10.14 -10.15 4.56
C PRO A 68 10.55 -11.31 5.46
N THR A 69 10.19 -12.52 5.06
CA THR A 69 10.69 -13.75 5.67
C THR A 69 11.95 -14.13 4.93
N LEU A 70 13.10 -14.15 5.62
CA LEU A 70 14.29 -14.77 5.10
C LEU A 70 14.03 -16.29 5.06
N ILE A 71 13.62 -16.80 3.90
CA ILE A 71 13.25 -18.22 3.73
C ILE A 71 14.50 -19.11 3.68
N LEU A 72 15.64 -18.56 3.24
CA LEU A 72 16.93 -19.24 3.20
C LEU A 72 18.05 -18.20 3.27
N GLY A 73 19.07 -18.42 4.11
CA GLY A 73 20.31 -17.66 4.05
C GLY A 73 21.02 -18.03 2.75
N ARG A 74 20.88 -17.21 1.71
CA ARG A 74 21.53 -17.45 0.41
C ARG A 74 23.02 -17.15 0.53
N ASN A 75 23.85 -18.13 0.17
CA ASN A 75 25.24 -17.88 -0.19
C ASN A 75 25.26 -17.22 -1.57
N GLU A 76 26.08 -16.19 -1.77
CA GLU A 76 26.15 -15.44 -3.04
C GLU A 76 26.61 -16.33 -4.22
N ASP A 77 27.33 -17.42 -3.93
CA ASP A 77 27.89 -18.36 -4.91
C ASP A 77 26.95 -19.50 -5.34
N ASP A 78 25.74 -19.62 -4.77
CA ASP A 78 24.83 -20.76 -5.02
C ASP A 78 23.75 -20.47 -6.09
N PHE A 79 23.85 -19.35 -6.81
CA PHE A 79 22.85 -19.00 -7.83
C PHE A 79 22.86 -19.98 -9.02
N ASP A 80 24.06 -20.35 -9.48
CA ASP A 80 24.26 -21.24 -10.63
C ASP A 80 23.76 -22.67 -10.34
N ARG A 81 23.97 -23.17 -9.11
CA ARG A 81 23.48 -24.49 -8.68
C ARG A 81 21.96 -24.56 -8.67
N LEU A 82 21.26 -23.48 -8.33
CA LEU A 82 19.80 -23.48 -8.28
C LEU A 82 19.17 -23.42 -9.67
N SER A 83 19.79 -22.74 -10.64
CA SER A 83 19.34 -22.78 -12.03
C SER A 83 19.42 -24.20 -12.61
N GLU A 84 20.47 -24.95 -12.29
CA GLU A 84 20.65 -26.34 -12.75
C GLU A 84 19.52 -27.28 -12.29
N PHE A 85 18.92 -27.04 -11.12
CA PHE A 85 17.79 -27.85 -10.61
C PHE A 85 16.41 -27.33 -11.03
N CYS A 86 16.33 -26.12 -11.59
CA CYS A 86 15.07 -25.48 -11.97
C CYS A 86 14.80 -25.53 -13.49
N GLU A 87 15.78 -25.91 -14.31
CA GLU A 87 15.56 -26.26 -15.72
C GLU A 87 15.04 -27.70 -15.84
N ILE A 88 13.70 -27.84 -15.93
CA ILE A 88 13.00 -29.03 -16.44
C ILE A 88 12.28 -28.63 -17.73
#